data_AF-A0A939SUX7-F1
#
_entry.id   AF-A0A939SUX7-F1
#
_cell.length_a   1.000
_cell.length_b   1.000
_cell.length_c   1.000
_cell.angle_alpha   90.00
_cell.angle_beta   90.00
_cell.angle_gamma   90.00
#
_symmetry.space_group_name_H-M   'P 1'
#
loop_
_entity.id
_entity.type
_entity.pdbx_description
1 polymer ?
#
loop_
_entity_poly.entity_id
_entity_poly.type
_entity_poly.pdbx_seq_one_letter_code
_entity_poly.pdbx_strand_id
1 'polypeptide(L)'
;MRNNRYATFDADDRIAFAANPAFDASTMEVWAALLNGGALVVIAPEVMMEAERLAAELQRHRITTLFLTTALFNQYVHSISGALAQLKYLISGGEKEDPGAYARLLQERGPVHLIHAYGPTETTTFATTARIERAEGRRACRLGNRSAIPALLAGRPRARCRWGGGELHIGGVGWRWAT
;
A
#
# COMPACT_ATOMS: atom_id res chain seq x y z
N MET A 1 8.70 6.68 -9.21
CA MET A 1 8.17 7.80 -8.40
C MET A 1 9.30 8.35 -7.56
N ARG A 2 9.67 9.63 -7.70
CA ARG A 2 10.48 10.31 -6.68
C ARG A 2 9.52 10.88 -5.63
N ASN A 3 9.72 10.49 -4.38
CA ASN A 3 9.04 11.04 -3.20
C ASN A 3 7.51 11.18 -3.35
N ASN A 4 6.83 10.05 -3.49
CA ASN A 4 5.37 10.06 -3.48
C ASN A 4 4.93 10.34 -2.04
N ARG A 5 3.99 11.26 -1.80
CA ARG A 5 3.71 11.84 -0.47
C ARG A 5 3.35 10.83 0.65
N TYR A 6 3.26 9.53 0.34
CA TYR A 6 3.04 8.43 1.29
C TYR A 6 4.32 7.69 1.72
N ALA A 7 5.38 7.66 0.91
CA ALA A 7 6.62 6.94 1.20
C ALA A 7 7.84 7.62 0.57
N THR A 8 8.94 7.63 1.30
CA THR A 8 10.23 8.17 0.84
C THR A 8 11.19 7.02 0.61
N PHE A 9 11.53 6.80 -0.66
CA PHE A 9 12.47 5.78 -1.08
C PHE A 9 13.87 6.37 -1.33
N ASP A 10 14.90 5.60 -1.03
CA ASP A 10 16.31 5.94 -1.22
C ASP A 10 17.11 4.77 -1.79
N ALA A 11 18.44 4.91 -1.86
CA ALA A 11 19.33 3.91 -2.46
C ALA A 11 19.55 2.67 -1.58
N ASP A 12 19.21 2.74 -0.28
CA ASP A 12 19.31 1.60 0.63
C ASP A 12 18.04 0.73 0.61
N ASP A 13 16.97 1.20 -0.03
CA ASP A 13 15.72 0.48 -0.14
C ASP A 13 15.79 -0.73 -1.08
N ARG A 14 15.17 -1.83 -0.62
CA ARG A 14 15.06 -3.09 -1.37
C ARG A 14 13.59 -3.42 -1.51
N ILE A 15 13.05 -3.19 -2.70
CA ILE A 15 11.63 -3.32 -3.00
C ILE A 15 11.36 -4.73 -3.50
N ALA A 16 10.41 -5.43 -2.88
CA ALA A 16 9.92 -6.71 -3.39
C ALA A 16 9.14 -6.48 -4.69
N PHE A 17 9.52 -7.17 -5.75
CA PHE A 17 8.73 -7.33 -6.96
C PHE A 17 7.95 -8.63 -6.84
N ALA A 18 6.72 -8.51 -6.36
CA ALA A 18 5.85 -9.63 -5.98
C ALA A 18 4.47 -9.55 -6.63
N ALA A 19 4.05 -8.36 -7.07
CA ALA A 19 2.83 -8.21 -7.83
C ALA A 19 2.95 -8.90 -9.20
N ASN A 20 1.84 -9.47 -9.67
CA ASN A 20 1.78 -9.94 -11.06
C ASN A 20 2.08 -8.74 -11.99
N PRO A 21 3.02 -8.87 -12.95
CA PRO A 21 3.37 -7.80 -13.88
C PRO A 21 2.19 -7.25 -14.71
N ALA A 22 1.09 -8.01 -14.82
CA ALA A 22 -0.14 -7.56 -15.47
C ALA A 22 -0.98 -6.59 -14.63
N PHE A 23 -0.73 -6.47 -13.32
CA PHE A 23 -1.42 -5.53 -12.44
C PHE A 23 -0.61 -4.25 -12.23
N ASP A 24 -1.31 -3.15 -11.99
CA ASP A 24 -0.76 -1.81 -11.82
C ASP A 24 0.14 -1.65 -10.58
N ALA A 25 -0.03 -2.48 -9.54
CA ALA A 25 0.85 -2.52 -8.37
C ALA A 25 2.32 -2.80 -8.75
N SER A 26 2.56 -3.62 -9.78
CA SER A 26 3.90 -3.93 -10.29
C SER A 26 4.65 -2.68 -10.76
N THR A 27 3.93 -1.68 -11.26
CA THR A 27 4.53 -0.42 -11.70
C THR A 27 5.09 0.38 -10.53
N MET A 28 4.43 0.34 -9.37
CA MET A 28 4.94 0.97 -8.15
C MET A 28 6.21 0.26 -7.69
N GLU A 29 6.22 -1.06 -7.64
CA GLU A 29 7.38 -1.86 -7.21
C GLU A 29 8.62 -1.54 -8.06
N VAL A 30 8.48 -1.60 -9.39
CA VAL A 30 9.58 -1.32 -10.33
C VAL A 30 10.09 0.12 -10.20
N TRP A 31 9.19 1.10 -10.23
CA TRP A 31 9.58 2.51 -10.28
C TRP A 31 9.89 3.12 -8.91
N ALA A 32 9.55 2.45 -7.80
CA ALA A 32 10.02 2.81 -6.47
C ALA A 32 11.51 2.49 -6.33
N ALA A 33 11.96 1.33 -6.82
CA ALA A 33 13.38 0.96 -6.78
C ALA A 33 14.21 1.78 -7.78
N LEU A 34 13.88 1.69 -9.08
CA LEU A 34 14.77 2.14 -10.15
C LEU A 34 14.98 3.67 -10.19
N LEU A 35 13.96 4.46 -9.79
CA LEU A 35 14.05 5.92 -9.83
C LEU A 35 14.67 6.54 -8.57
N ASN A 36 14.90 5.74 -7.52
CA ASN A 36 15.50 6.21 -6.26
C ASN A 36 16.88 5.57 -5.99
N GLY A 37 17.38 4.74 -6.91
CA GLY A 37 18.68 4.08 -6.79
C GLY A 37 18.67 2.83 -5.91
N GLY A 38 17.49 2.38 -5.48
CA GLY A 38 17.32 1.17 -4.68
C GLY A 38 17.38 -0.12 -5.51
N ALA A 39 17.22 -1.25 -4.84
CA ALA A 39 17.22 -2.56 -5.47
C ALA A 39 15.79 -3.09 -5.66
N LEU A 40 15.52 -3.67 -6.83
CA LEU A 40 14.31 -4.45 -7.10
C LEU A 40 14.63 -5.93 -6.91
N VAL A 41 13.91 -6.62 -6.02
CA VAL A 41 14.14 -8.03 -5.71
C VAL A 41 12.93 -8.85 -6.16
N VAL A 42 13.13 -9.74 -7.13
CA VAL A 42 12.06 -10.60 -7.65
C VAL A 42 11.72 -11.68 -6.63
N ILE A 43 10.45 -11.72 -6.22
CA ILE A 43 9.89 -12.77 -5.36
C ILE A 43 9.11 -13.73 -6.26
N ALA A 44 9.46 -15.02 -6.21
CA ALA A 44 8.80 -16.02 -7.03
C ALA A 44 7.32 -16.19 -6.61
N PRO A 45 6.38 -16.38 -7.55
CA PRO A 45 4.97 -16.56 -7.21
C PRO A 45 4.71 -17.67 -6.19
N GLU A 46 5.49 -18.76 -6.24
CA GLU A 46 5.36 -19.89 -5.31
C GLU A 46 5.75 -19.51 -3.87
N VAL A 47 6.64 -18.52 -3.70
CA VAL A 47 6.99 -17.97 -2.38
C VAL A 47 5.81 -17.17 -1.83
N MET A 48 5.10 -16.44 -2.68
CA MET A 48 3.92 -15.64 -2.29
C MET A 48 2.72 -16.49 -1.88
N MET A 49 2.75 -17.81 -2.11
CA MET A 49 1.70 -18.75 -1.72
C MET A 49 1.90 -19.33 -0.32
N GLU A 50 3.10 -19.17 0.27
CA GLU A 50 3.47 -19.75 1.56
C GLU A 50 4.04 -18.69 2.50
N ALA A 51 3.30 -18.35 3.57
CA ALA A 51 3.64 -17.26 4.48
C ALA A 51 5.07 -17.37 5.05
N GLU A 52 5.47 -18.56 5.52
CA GLU A 52 6.80 -18.77 6.12
C GLU A 52 7.93 -18.65 5.08
N ARG A 53 7.69 -19.07 3.83
CA ARG A 53 8.66 -18.89 2.75
C ARG A 53 8.80 -17.42 2.39
N LEU A 54 7.69 -16.68 2.35
CA LEU A 54 7.72 -15.23 2.19
C LEU A 54 8.53 -14.58 3.31
N ALA A 55 8.25 -14.90 4.57
CA ALA A 55 9.00 -14.36 5.72
C ALA A 55 10.50 -14.64 5.61
N ALA A 56 10.89 -15.85 5.23
CA ALA A 56 12.29 -16.22 5.03
C ALA A 56 12.94 -15.40 3.90
N GLU A 57 12.25 -15.21 2.77
CA GLU A 57 12.76 -14.41 1.65
C GLU A 57 12.86 -12.92 1.99
N LEU A 58 11.89 -12.36 2.73
CA LEU A 58 11.94 -10.98 3.21
C LEU A 58 13.20 -10.73 4.04
N GLN A 59 13.53 -11.66 4.94
CA GLN A 59 14.73 -11.57 5.78
C GLN A 59 16.01 -11.81 4.98
N ARG A 60 16.05 -12.88 4.16
CA ARG A 60 17.21 -13.27 3.37
C ARG A 60 17.68 -12.15 2.46
N HIS A 61 16.75 -11.45 1.81
CA HIS A 61 17.05 -10.35 0.91
C HIS A 61 17.01 -8.98 1.56
N ARG A 62 16.74 -8.89 2.87
CA ARG A 62 16.58 -7.64 3.61
C ARG A 62 15.61 -6.68 2.91
N ILE A 63 14.45 -7.21 2.51
CA ILE A 63 13.40 -6.41 1.87
C ILE A 63 12.99 -5.28 2.81
N THR A 64 12.90 -4.06 2.28
CA THR A 64 12.47 -2.88 3.05
C THR A 64 11.03 -2.51 2.73
N THR A 65 10.55 -2.81 1.52
CA THR A 65 9.20 -2.46 1.08
C THR A 65 8.50 -3.64 0.42
N LEU A 66 7.26 -3.88 0.83
CA LEU A 66 6.37 -4.90 0.27
C LEU A 66 4.98 -4.30 0.01
N PHE A 67 4.39 -4.65 -1.13
CA PHE A 67 2.97 -4.49 -1.37
C PHE A 67 2.26 -5.83 -1.21
N LEU A 68 1.11 -5.83 -0.53
CA LEU A 68 0.19 -6.97 -0.47
C LEU A 68 -1.22 -6.50 -0.82
N THR A 69 -2.03 -7.37 -1.41
CA THR A 69 -3.47 -7.13 -1.39
C THR A 69 -3.97 -7.20 0.05
N THR A 70 -5.04 -6.47 0.38
CA THR A 70 -5.59 -6.50 1.73
C THR A 70 -5.99 -7.92 2.14
N ALA A 71 -6.52 -8.70 1.20
CA ALA A 71 -6.81 -10.12 1.43
C ALA A 71 -5.58 -10.94 1.84
N LEU A 72 -4.47 -10.82 1.09
CA LEU A 72 -3.24 -11.58 1.37
C LEU A 72 -2.57 -11.11 2.66
N PHE A 73 -2.58 -9.80 2.92
CA PHE A 73 -2.14 -9.23 4.18
C PHE A 73 -2.91 -9.85 5.37
N ASN A 74 -4.24 -9.87 5.31
CA ASN A 74 -5.08 -10.41 6.39
C ASN A 74 -4.79 -11.89 6.64
N GLN A 75 -4.54 -12.66 5.59
CA GLN A 75 -4.17 -14.07 5.69
C GLN A 75 -2.84 -14.27 6.41
N TYR A 76 -1.85 -13.40 6.15
CA TYR A 76 -0.46 -13.64 6.57
C TYR A 76 -0.08 -12.97 7.88
N VAL A 77 -0.75 -11.90 8.27
CA VAL A 77 -0.39 -11.16 9.48
C VAL A 77 -0.43 -12.02 10.74
N HIS A 78 -1.27 -13.06 10.81
CA HIS A 78 -1.34 -13.93 11.97
C HIS A 78 -0.13 -14.86 12.11
N SER A 79 0.48 -15.26 10.99
CA SER A 79 1.63 -16.18 10.97
C SER A 79 2.96 -15.44 11.00
N ILE A 80 3.07 -14.35 10.23
CA ILE A 80 4.37 -13.71 9.94
C ILE A 80 4.42 -12.23 10.30
N SER A 81 3.56 -11.75 11.22
CA SER A 81 3.58 -10.34 11.69
C SER A 81 4.97 -9.88 12.08
N GLY A 82 5.76 -10.72 12.76
CA GLY A 82 7.12 -10.37 13.19
C GLY A 82 8.05 -10.02 12.01
N ALA A 83 7.98 -10.76 10.90
CA ALA A 83 8.76 -10.48 9.70
C ALA A 83 8.25 -9.24 8.97
N LEU A 84 6.93 -9.12 8.83
CA LEU A 84 6.28 -7.95 8.22
C LEU A 84 6.60 -6.65 8.98
N ALA A 85 6.73 -6.72 10.31
CA ALA A 85 7.06 -5.58 11.15
C ALA A 85 8.49 -5.06 10.97
N GLN A 86 9.41 -5.87 10.41
CA GLN A 86 10.79 -5.45 10.13
C GLN A 86 10.95 -4.65 8.84
N LEU A 87 9.91 -4.59 8.01
CA LEU A 87 9.90 -3.74 6.81
C LEU A 87 9.97 -2.26 7.20
N LYS A 88 10.50 -1.42 6.31
CA LYS A 88 10.36 0.05 6.39
C LYS A 88 8.94 0.46 6.01
N TYR A 89 8.42 -0.09 4.92
CA TYR A 89 7.06 0.14 4.43
C TYR A 89 6.33 -1.16 4.13
N LEU A 90 5.11 -1.29 4.63
CA LEU A 90 4.17 -2.31 4.18
C LEU A 90 2.94 -1.61 3.61
N ILE A 91 2.70 -1.81 2.32
CA ILE A 91 1.58 -1.21 1.61
C ILE A 91 0.53 -2.29 1.40
N SER A 92 -0.69 -2.05 1.84
CA SER A 92 -1.83 -2.95 1.68
C SER A 92 -2.95 -2.26 0.91
N GLY A 93 -3.51 -2.90 -0.12
CA GLY A 93 -4.55 -2.28 -0.95
C GLY A 93 -5.37 -3.25 -1.79
N GLY A 94 -6.27 -2.73 -2.61
CA GLY A 94 -7.15 -3.54 -3.47
C GLY A 94 -8.53 -3.81 -2.87
N GLU A 95 -8.63 -3.96 -1.55
CA GLU A 95 -9.90 -4.11 -0.84
C GLU A 95 -9.95 -3.29 0.45
N LYS A 96 -11.14 -3.21 1.06
CA LYS A 96 -11.37 -2.55 2.35
C LYS A 96 -10.49 -3.14 3.45
N GLU A 97 -9.89 -2.28 4.27
CA GLU A 97 -9.06 -2.67 5.39
C GLU A 97 -9.78 -3.51 6.45
N ASP A 98 -9.06 -4.43 7.08
CA ASP A 98 -9.47 -5.10 8.32
C ASP A 98 -8.73 -4.48 9.52
N PRO A 99 -9.42 -3.71 10.38
CA PRO A 99 -8.81 -3.11 11.56
C PRO A 99 -8.18 -4.13 12.52
N GLY A 100 -8.73 -5.35 12.61
CA GLY A 100 -8.19 -6.39 13.49
C GLY A 100 -6.82 -6.89 13.00
N ALA A 101 -6.72 -7.15 11.70
CA ALA A 101 -5.47 -7.54 11.06
C ALA A 101 -4.40 -6.43 11.14
N TYR A 102 -4.78 -5.17 10.89
CA TYR A 102 -3.85 -4.03 11.04
C TYR A 102 -3.41 -3.84 12.49
N ALA A 103 -4.32 -3.96 13.45
CA ALA A 103 -3.97 -3.90 14.87
C ALA A 103 -2.98 -5.00 15.25
N ARG A 104 -3.13 -6.22 14.71
CA ARG A 104 -2.20 -7.33 14.98
C ARG A 104 -0.77 -7.00 14.55
N LEU A 105 -0.58 -6.42 13.36
CA LEU A 105 0.76 -5.99 12.92
C LEU A 105 1.31 -4.87 13.82
N LEU A 106 0.48 -3.88 14.16
CA LEU A 106 0.90 -2.72 14.96
C LEU A 106 1.22 -3.06 16.42
N GLN A 107 0.89 -4.27 16.89
CA GLN A 107 1.34 -4.79 18.19
C GLN A 107 2.79 -5.28 18.16
N GLU A 108 3.33 -5.61 16.99
CA GLU A 108 4.72 -6.04 16.86
C GLU A 108 5.69 -4.87 17.04
N ARG A 109 6.90 -5.19 17.51
CA ARG A 109 7.99 -4.23 17.58
C ARG A 109 8.77 -4.23 16.28
N GLY A 110 8.73 -3.12 15.55
CA GLY A 110 9.53 -2.94 14.35
C GLY A 110 9.37 -1.55 13.73
N PRO A 111 10.22 -1.21 12.74
CA PRO A 111 10.22 0.10 12.10
C PRO A 111 9.04 0.33 11.14
N VAL A 112 8.19 -0.69 10.92
CA VAL A 112 7.20 -0.66 9.84
C VAL A 112 6.28 0.55 9.83
N HIS A 113 6.14 1.13 8.65
CA HIS A 113 5.11 2.09 8.32
C HIS A 113 4.03 1.38 7.50
N LEU A 114 2.90 1.07 8.15
CA LEU A 114 1.75 0.47 7.49
C LEU A 114 0.97 1.55 6.72
N ILE A 115 0.77 1.31 5.43
CA ILE A 115 0.06 2.21 4.52
C ILE A 115 -1.07 1.43 3.87
N HIS A 116 -2.30 1.90 4.06
CA HIS A 116 -3.41 1.42 3.25
C HIS A 116 -3.54 2.26 1.98
N ALA A 117 -3.63 1.61 0.83
CA ALA A 117 -3.76 2.26 -0.46
C ALA A 117 -5.05 1.83 -1.17
N TYR A 118 -5.71 2.78 -1.79
CA TYR A 118 -6.91 2.57 -2.60
C TYR A 118 -6.76 3.35 -3.91
N GLY A 119 -6.93 2.66 -5.03
CA GLY A 119 -7.02 3.24 -6.35
C GLY A 119 -7.59 2.21 -7.31
N PRO A 120 -8.65 2.51 -8.08
CA PRO A 120 -8.98 1.71 -9.25
C PRO A 120 -7.87 1.85 -10.30
N THR A 121 -7.73 0.83 -11.17
CA THR A 121 -6.68 0.74 -12.20
C THR A 121 -6.61 1.97 -13.11
N GLU A 122 -7.73 2.64 -13.28
CA GLU A 122 -7.97 3.84 -14.08
C GLU A 122 -7.27 5.09 -13.52
N THR A 123 -6.68 5.02 -12.32
CA THR A 123 -6.26 6.20 -11.54
C THR A 123 -4.78 6.20 -11.12
N THR A 124 -3.93 5.50 -11.87
CA THR A 124 -2.46 5.47 -11.66
C THR A 124 -2.07 4.79 -10.34
N THR A 125 -2.47 3.52 -10.20
CA THR A 125 -2.15 2.60 -9.09
C THR A 125 -2.79 2.95 -7.74
N PHE A 126 -2.56 4.15 -7.19
CA PHE A 126 -3.14 4.57 -5.91
C PHE A 126 -3.75 5.96 -6.02
N ALA A 127 -5.07 6.07 -5.92
CA ALA A 127 -5.79 7.35 -5.89
C ALA A 127 -5.71 8.04 -4.52
N THR A 128 -5.73 7.22 -3.46
CA THR A 128 -5.66 7.66 -2.08
C THR A 128 -4.82 6.70 -1.25
N THR A 129 -4.01 7.24 -0.34
CA THR A 129 -3.20 6.46 0.60
C THR A 129 -3.39 6.99 2.01
N ALA A 130 -3.32 6.10 2.99
CA ALA A 130 -3.52 6.39 4.40
C ALA A 130 -2.46 5.67 5.23
N ARG A 131 -1.64 6.42 5.97
CA ARG A 131 -0.76 5.85 6.99
C ARG A 131 -1.58 5.44 8.21
N ILE A 132 -1.38 4.21 8.67
CA ILE A 132 -2.09 3.60 9.79
C ILE A 132 -1.17 3.57 11.00
N GLU A 133 -1.44 4.43 11.99
CA GLU A 133 -0.63 4.51 13.23
C GLU A 133 -1.31 3.80 14.41
N ARG A 134 -2.64 3.73 14.39
CA ARG A 134 -3.46 3.00 15.36
C ARG A 134 -4.71 2.45 14.70
N ALA A 135 -5.02 1.20 15.00
CA ALA A 135 -6.30 0.58 14.68
C ALA A 135 -7.10 0.40 15.99
N GLU A 136 -8.09 1.26 16.23
CA GLU A 136 -8.92 1.25 17.45
C GLU A 136 -10.32 0.69 17.13
N GLY A 137 -10.54 -0.60 17.39
CA GLY A 137 -11.87 -1.25 17.31
C GLY A 137 -12.55 -1.20 15.92
N ARG A 138 -13.88 -1.39 15.87
CA ARG A 138 -14.70 -1.38 14.63
C ARG A 138 -14.80 -0.01 13.94
N ARG A 139 -13.94 0.96 14.27
CA ARG A 139 -13.98 2.32 13.71
C ARG A 139 -12.71 2.62 12.94
N ALA A 140 -12.92 3.22 11.77
CA ALA A 140 -11.91 3.54 10.78
C ALA A 140 -10.69 4.20 11.41
N CYS A 141 -9.52 3.69 11.03
CA CYS A 141 -8.20 4.13 11.46
C CYS A 141 -8.07 5.66 11.42
N ARG A 142 -7.34 6.24 12.39
CA ARG A 142 -6.95 7.65 12.30
C ARG A 142 -6.04 7.83 11.09
N LEU A 143 -6.64 8.30 10.00
CA LEU A 143 -6.00 8.59 8.72
C LEU A 143 -4.98 9.72 8.88
N GLY A 144 -3.71 9.36 9.08
CA GLY A 144 -2.65 10.30 9.51
C GLY A 144 -2.22 11.34 8.47
N ASN A 145 -2.45 11.13 7.17
CA ASN A 145 -2.25 12.16 6.14
C ASN A 145 -2.88 11.67 4.84
N ARG A 146 -3.83 12.41 4.25
CA ARG A 146 -4.35 12.09 2.92
C ARG A 146 -3.43 12.71 1.88
N SER A 147 -2.63 11.89 1.23
CA SER A 147 -2.01 12.25 -0.04
C SER A 147 -3.03 12.01 -1.15
N ALA A 148 -4.00 12.91 -1.26
CA ALA A 148 -4.96 12.89 -2.36
C ALA A 148 -4.37 13.61 -3.58
N ILE A 149 -4.47 12.99 -4.75
CA ILE A 149 -4.52 13.75 -6.01
C ILE A 149 -5.87 14.51 -5.99
N PRO A 150 -5.95 15.81 -6.36
CA PRO A 150 -7.17 16.59 -6.13
C PRO A 150 -8.34 16.05 -6.97
N ALA A 151 -9.33 15.44 -6.31
CA ALA A 151 -10.61 15.13 -6.92
C ALA A 151 -11.48 16.40 -6.95
N LEU A 152 -11.88 16.83 -8.15
CA LEU A 152 -12.73 18.02 -8.34
C LEU A 152 -14.20 17.58 -8.24
N LEU A 153 -14.88 17.93 -7.14
CA LEU A 153 -16.34 17.82 -7.04
C LEU A 153 -16.97 18.93 -7.92
N ALA A 154 -17.54 18.57 -9.07
CA ALA A 154 -18.39 19.47 -9.82
C ALA A 154 -19.80 19.48 -9.21
N GLY A 155 -20.11 20.48 -8.37
CA GLY A 155 -21.48 20.65 -7.87
C GLY A 155 -21.66 21.54 -6.62
N ARG A 156 -21.24 22.81 -6.69
CA ARG A 156 -21.55 23.95 -5.78
C ARG A 156 -21.29 23.81 -4.24
N PRO A 157 -20.93 24.91 -3.55
CA PRO A 157 -20.31 24.85 -2.23
C PRO A 157 -21.35 24.92 -1.10
N ARG A 158 -21.46 23.86 -0.28
CA ARG A 158 -21.81 23.97 1.16
C ARG A 158 -21.73 22.61 1.88
N ALA A 159 -20.76 22.54 2.79
CA ALA A 159 -20.80 21.96 4.14
C ALA A 159 -21.24 20.50 4.38
N ARG A 160 -20.33 19.79 5.08
CA ARG A 160 -20.48 18.60 5.94
C ARG A 160 -20.82 17.28 5.23
N CYS A 161 -19.80 16.43 5.10
CA CYS A 161 -19.96 15.03 4.69
C CYS A 161 -20.63 14.24 5.83
N ARG A 162 -21.96 14.10 5.77
CA ARG A 162 -22.65 12.88 6.23
C ARG A 162 -22.38 11.80 5.19
N TRP A 163 -22.04 10.59 5.64
CA TRP A 163 -22.01 9.41 4.79
C TRP A 163 -23.42 9.15 4.27
N GLY A 164 -23.64 9.41 2.98
CA GLY A 164 -24.78 8.99 2.19
C GLY A 164 -24.23 8.47 0.85
N GLY A 165 -24.84 7.41 0.32
CA GLY A 165 -24.38 6.76 -0.92
C GLY A 165 -24.26 7.74 -2.09
N GLY A 166 -23.16 7.64 -2.82
CA GLY A 166 -22.85 8.41 -4.01
C GLY A 166 -21.60 7.84 -4.70
N GLU A 167 -21.55 7.94 -6.02
CA GLU A 167 -20.46 7.44 -6.86
C GLU A 167 -19.17 8.26 -6.69
N LEU A 168 -18.05 7.57 -6.44
CA LEU A 168 -16.74 8.18 -6.35
C LEU A 168 -16.19 8.43 -7.76
N HIS A 169 -16.02 9.70 -8.13
CA HIS A 169 -15.37 10.10 -9.37
C HIS A 169 -13.94 10.56 -9.07
N ILE A 170 -12.96 10.01 -9.78
CA ILE A 170 -11.53 10.32 -9.60
C ILE A 170 -11.02 11.05 -10.85
N GLY A 171 -10.30 12.16 -10.67
CA GLY A 171 -9.66 12.94 -11.73
C GLY A 171 -8.28 13.45 -11.27
N GLY A 172 -7.34 13.64 -12.20
CA GLY A 172 -5.95 13.98 -11.90
C GLY A 172 -5.00 13.77 -13.08
N VAL A 173 -3.73 14.16 -12.97
CA VAL A 173 -2.75 14.05 -14.07
C VAL A 173 -2.32 12.59 -14.25
N GLY A 174 -3.09 11.83 -15.03
CA GLY A 174 -2.86 10.41 -15.35
C GLY A 174 -3.73 9.88 -16.52
N TRP A 175 -4.52 10.74 -17.17
CA TRP A 175 -5.37 10.35 -18.30
C TRP A 175 -4.53 10.22 -19.57
N ARG A 176 -4.53 9.03 -20.18
CA ARG A 176 -4.11 8.86 -21.57
C ARG A 176 -5.32 8.92 -22.50
N TRP A 177 -5.10 9.61 -23.60
CA TRP A 177 -6.01 9.90 -24.71
C TRP A 177 -6.68 8.65 -25.30
N ALA A 178 -8.01 8.70 -25.42
CA ALA A 178 -8.74 7.95 -26.44
C ALA A 178 -9.30 8.99 -27.42
N THR A 179 -8.73 9.03 -28.63
CA THR A 179 -9.36 9.61 -29.83
C THR A 179 -10.49 8.71 -30.29
#